data_AF-A0A316EJ02-F1
#
_entry.id   AF-A0A316EJ02-F1
#
_cell.length_a   1.000
_cell.length_b   1.000
_cell.length_c   1.000
_cell.angle_alpha   90.00
_cell.angle_beta   90.00
_cell.angle_gamma   90.00
#
_symmetry.space_group_name_H-M   'P 1'
#
loop_
_entity.id
_entity.type
_entity.pdbx_description
1 polymer ?
#
loop_
_entity_poly.entity_id
_entity_poly.type
_entity_poly.pdbx_seq_one_letter_code
_entity_poly.pdbx_strand_id
1 'polypeptide(L)'
;MKDLVYTYPTCVFKWEDGKITTSVSFGGQEIKSTIPSEVLIVMVKNANEDMFKRSTSVYKQPEEISNMGTMAVWYTRMSQLTFLSNKYIFPVHVKVSNNGIENNEKAIEVSKLIIEKI
;
A
#
# COMPACT_ATOMS: atom_id res chain seq x y z
N MET A 1 -17.52 15.25 -8.91
CA MET A 1 -16.25 14.77 -8.33
C MET A 1 -15.16 15.45 -9.12
N LYS A 2 -14.25 16.23 -8.51
CA LYS A 2 -13.12 16.82 -9.24
C LYS A 2 -12.19 15.67 -9.63
N ASP A 3 -11.76 15.60 -10.88
CA ASP A 3 -10.77 14.62 -11.31
C ASP A 3 -9.50 14.82 -10.49
N LEU A 4 -9.12 13.79 -9.73
CA LEU A 4 -7.83 13.76 -9.04
C LEU A 4 -6.75 13.52 -10.10
N VAL A 5 -5.93 14.54 -10.35
CA VAL A 5 -4.72 14.39 -11.18
C VAL A 5 -3.63 13.82 -10.29
N TYR A 6 -3.37 12.52 -10.41
CA TYR A 6 -2.25 11.87 -9.74
C TYR A 6 -0.93 12.21 -10.45
N THR A 7 0.12 12.48 -9.67
CA THR A 7 1.48 12.75 -10.19
C THR A 7 2.06 11.57 -10.97
N TYR A 8 1.69 10.35 -10.59
CA TYR A 8 2.14 9.11 -11.19
C TYR A 8 0.95 8.27 -11.65
N PRO A 9 1.13 7.38 -12.65
CA PRO A 9 0.14 6.37 -12.99
C PRO A 9 -0.31 5.63 -11.73
N THR A 10 -1.61 5.72 -11.44
CA THR A 10 -2.22 5.24 -10.20
C THR A 10 -3.52 4.53 -10.53
N CYS A 11 -3.70 3.32 -10.00
CA CYS A 11 -4.95 2.58 -10.05
C CYS A 11 -5.53 2.49 -8.63
N VAL A 12 -6.83 2.78 -8.49
CA VAL A 12 -7.54 2.72 -7.21
C VAL A 12 -8.75 1.83 -7.36
N PHE A 13 -8.85 0.82 -6.50
CA PHE A 13 -9.98 -0.09 -6.42
C PHE A 13 -10.59 0.00 -5.04
N LYS A 14 -11.92 0.15 -4.97
CA LYS A 14 -12.67 0.25 -3.73
C LYS A 14 -13.88 -0.67 -3.76
N TRP A 15 -14.15 -1.33 -2.64
CA TRP A 15 -15.29 -2.21 -2.47
C TRP A 15 -16.07 -1.78 -1.22
N GLU A 16 -17.33 -1.40 -1.42
CA GLU A 16 -18.28 -0.99 -0.37
C GLU A 16 -18.80 -2.22 0.40
N ASP A 17 -17.87 -2.98 1.01
CA ASP A 17 -18.16 -4.27 1.68
C ASP A 17 -18.19 -4.18 3.22
N GLY A 18 -17.86 -3.02 3.78
CA GLY A 18 -17.97 -2.73 5.21
C GLY A 18 -17.06 -3.56 6.11
N LYS A 19 -16.00 -4.20 5.57
CA LYS A 19 -15.15 -5.14 6.32
C LYS A 19 -14.15 -4.49 7.27
N ILE A 20 -13.85 -3.21 7.09
CA ILE A 20 -12.86 -2.49 7.89
C ILE A 20 -13.60 -1.57 8.84
N THR A 21 -13.20 -1.59 10.10
CA THR A 21 -13.83 -0.78 11.16
C THR A 21 -12.77 0.12 11.78
N THR A 22 -13.04 1.41 11.77
CA THR A 22 -12.18 2.41 12.40
C THR A 22 -12.90 3.03 13.58
N SER A 23 -12.24 3.08 14.73
CA SER A 23 -12.69 3.85 15.89
C SER A 23 -11.90 5.16 15.98
N VAL A 24 -12.60 6.29 16.07
CA VAL A 24 -12.00 7.59 16.36
C VAL A 24 -12.63 8.15 17.62
N SER A 25 -11.80 8.59 18.57
CA SER A 25 -12.27 9.28 19.78
C SER A 25 -12.38 10.77 19.51
N PHE A 26 -13.59 11.32 19.64
CA PHE A 26 -13.84 12.76 19.51
C PHE A 26 -14.69 13.21 20.70
N GLY A 27 -14.20 14.18 21.46
CA GLY A 27 -14.90 14.70 22.64
C GLY A 27 -15.20 13.64 23.72
N GLY A 28 -14.38 12.58 23.82
CA GLY A 28 -14.59 11.49 24.78
C GLY A 28 -15.61 10.43 24.34
N GLN A 29 -16.21 10.56 23.16
CA GLN A 29 -17.05 9.53 22.55
C GLN A 29 -16.25 8.74 21.52
N GLU A 30 -16.42 7.41 21.54
CA GLU A 30 -15.84 6.52 20.53
C GLU A 30 -16.82 6.40 19.36
N ILE A 31 -16.44 6.97 18.21
CA ILE A 31 -17.21 6.86 16.97
C ILE A 31 -16.63 5.70 16.16
N LYS A 32 -17.45 4.68 15.90
CA LYS A 32 -17.12 3.55 15.03
C LYS A 32 -17.69 3.80 13.64
N SER A 33 -16.83 3.72 12.64
CA SER A 33 -17.21 3.82 11.23
C SER A 33 -16.68 2.62 10.46
N THR A 34 -17.48 2.12 9.52
CA THR A 34 -17.01 1.16 8.53
C THR A 34 -16.46 1.92 7.32
N ILE A 35 -15.30 1.50 6.82
CA ILE A 35 -14.73 2.06 5.60
C ILE A 35 -14.63 0.97 4.51
N PRO A 36 -14.64 1.36 3.21
CA PRO A 36 -14.50 0.42 2.11
C PRO A 36 -13.17 -0.30 2.18
N SER A 37 -13.16 -1.56 1.72
CA SER A 37 -11.90 -2.21 1.36
C SER A 37 -11.29 -1.48 0.16
N GLU A 38 -9.98 -1.28 0.18
CA GLU A 38 -9.29 -0.57 -0.90
C GLU A 38 -7.92 -1.16 -1.25
N VAL A 39 -7.60 -1.09 -2.54
CA VAL A 39 -6.29 -1.37 -3.10
C VAL A 39 -5.87 -0.18 -3.95
N LEU A 40 -4.66 0.31 -3.73
CA LEU A 40 -4.08 1.40 -4.49
C LEU A 40 -2.68 0.99 -4.97
N ILE A 41 -2.47 1.09 -6.29
CA ILE A 41 -1.22 0.72 -6.95
C ILE A 41 -0.68 1.97 -7.63
N VAL A 42 0.53 2.38 -7.27
CA VAL A 42 1.25 3.47 -7.92
C VAL A 42 2.43 2.88 -8.68
N MET A 43 2.73 3.40 -9.87
CA MET A 43 3.91 3.02 -10.64
C MET A 43 4.80 4.22 -10.88
N VAL A 44 6.05 4.14 -10.41
CA VAL A 44 7.09 5.14 -10.67
C VAL A 44 8.13 4.55 -11.59
N LYS A 45 8.35 5.14 -12.77
CA LYS A 45 9.34 4.68 -13.77
C LYS A 45 10.73 5.27 -13.52
N ASN A 46 11.75 4.66 -14.13
CA ASN A 46 13.16 5.09 -14.06
C ASN A 46 13.69 5.23 -12.63
N ALA A 47 13.19 4.37 -11.75
CA ALA A 47 13.55 4.37 -10.35
C ALA A 47 14.84 3.59 -10.09
N ASN A 48 15.54 3.99 -9.03
CA ASN A 48 16.74 3.35 -8.53
C ASN A 48 16.65 3.15 -7.01
N GLU A 49 17.70 2.56 -6.42
CA GLU A 49 17.75 2.30 -4.98
C GLU A 49 17.66 3.57 -4.12
N ASP A 50 18.26 4.68 -4.55
CA ASP A 50 18.21 5.94 -3.80
C ASP A 50 16.80 6.54 -3.77
N MET A 51 16.09 6.47 -4.90
CA MET A 51 14.68 6.84 -4.98
C MET A 51 13.82 5.93 -4.10
N PHE A 52 14.12 4.63 -4.05
CA PHE A 52 13.43 3.69 -3.18
C PHE A 52 13.63 4.06 -1.71
N LYS A 53 14.88 4.19 -1.26
CA LYS A 53 15.24 4.59 0.11
C LYS A 53 14.61 5.91 0.51
N ARG A 54 14.59 6.90 -0.40
CA ARG A 54 13.93 8.19 -0.15
C ARG A 54 12.42 8.02 0.01
N SER A 55 11.78 7.24 -0.86
CA SER A 55 10.31 7.01 -0.81
C SER A 55 9.86 6.29 0.45
N THR A 56 10.70 5.43 1.02
CA THR A 56 10.38 4.62 2.21
C THR A 56 10.97 5.21 3.50
N SER A 57 11.68 6.33 3.42
CA SER A 57 12.33 7.00 4.57
C SER A 57 11.37 7.38 5.72
N VAL A 58 10.08 7.55 5.42
CA VAL A 58 9.04 7.89 6.40
C VAL A 58 8.52 6.67 7.17
N TYR A 59 8.86 5.44 6.75
CA TYR A 59 8.41 4.22 7.42
C TYR A 59 9.24 4.01 8.68
N LYS A 60 8.55 3.99 9.82
CA LYS A 60 9.17 3.69 11.11
C LYS A 60 9.20 2.18 11.31
N GLN A 61 10.39 1.58 11.24
CA GLN A 61 10.60 0.13 11.41
C GLN A 61 9.82 -0.71 10.37
N PRO A 62 10.08 -0.53 9.07
CA PRO A 62 9.47 -1.39 8.07
C PRO A 62 10.00 -2.82 8.17
N GLU A 63 9.17 -3.77 7.74
CA GLU A 63 9.57 -5.18 7.62
C GLU A 63 10.12 -5.42 6.21
N GLU A 64 11.33 -5.95 6.10
CA GLU A 64 11.89 -6.34 4.80
C GLU A 64 11.18 -7.58 4.26
N ILE A 65 10.80 -7.54 2.98
CA ILE A 65 10.16 -8.66 2.29
C ILE A 65 11.16 -9.27 1.32
N SER A 66 11.56 -10.51 1.57
CA SER A 66 12.44 -11.25 0.68
C SER A 66 11.72 -11.70 -0.60
N ASN A 67 12.49 -11.97 -1.65
CA ASN A 67 12.00 -12.50 -2.93
C ASN A 67 10.94 -11.62 -3.64
N MET A 68 11.03 -10.31 -3.46
CA MET A 68 10.12 -9.33 -4.09
C MET A 68 10.95 -8.20 -4.73
N GLY A 69 11.26 -8.36 -6.02
CA GLY A 69 12.13 -7.42 -6.74
C GLY A 69 13.55 -7.36 -6.17
N THR A 70 14.24 -6.24 -6.39
CA THR A 70 15.57 -5.97 -5.85
C THR A 70 15.51 -5.55 -4.38
N MET A 71 14.48 -4.79 -4.00
CA MET A 71 14.25 -4.34 -2.64
C MET A 71 12.75 -4.28 -2.40
N ALA A 72 12.30 -4.71 -1.22
CA ALA A 72 10.90 -4.58 -0.83
C ALA A 72 10.74 -4.42 0.67
N VAL A 73 9.80 -3.57 1.06
CA VAL A 73 9.49 -3.29 2.45
C VAL A 73 7.99 -3.17 2.68
N TRP A 74 7.51 -3.77 3.75
CA TRP A 74 6.15 -3.64 4.25
C TRP A 74 6.08 -2.63 5.40
N TYR A 75 5.06 -1.78 5.39
CA TYR A 75 4.78 -0.87 6.49
C TYR A 75 3.34 -0.98 6.98
N THR A 76 3.16 -1.71 8.09
CA THR A 76 1.86 -2.03 8.69
C THR A 76 0.97 -0.83 8.95
N ARG A 77 1.53 0.31 9.38
CA ARG A 77 0.71 1.50 9.70
C ARG A 77 0.04 2.12 8.48
N MET A 78 0.69 2.04 7.31
CA MET A 78 0.14 2.51 6.04
C MET A 78 -0.53 1.37 5.26
N SER A 79 -0.47 0.14 5.76
CA SER A 79 -0.96 -1.04 5.03
C SER A 79 -0.38 -1.10 3.61
N GLN A 80 0.93 -0.84 3.48
CA GLN A 80 1.59 -0.61 2.20
C GLN A 80 2.86 -1.44 2.03
N LEU A 81 2.92 -2.20 0.93
CA LEU A 81 4.13 -2.85 0.43
C LEU A 81 4.75 -1.93 -0.63
N THR A 82 6.03 -1.60 -0.48
CA THR A 82 6.77 -0.85 -1.51
C THR A 82 7.91 -1.71 -2.02
N PHE A 83 8.00 -1.91 -3.33
CA PHE A 83 9.10 -2.68 -3.93
C PHE A 83 9.72 -1.98 -5.14
N LEU A 84 10.99 -2.27 -5.39
CA LEU A 84 11.76 -1.85 -6.56
C LEU A 84 12.02 -3.07 -7.45
N SER A 85 11.60 -3.01 -8.72
CA SER A 85 11.86 -4.07 -9.72
C SER A 85 11.98 -3.46 -11.12
N ASN A 86 12.93 -3.93 -11.95
CA ASN A 86 13.10 -3.50 -13.35
C ASN A 86 13.11 -1.98 -13.60
N LYS A 87 13.72 -1.19 -12.69
CA LYS A 87 13.69 0.30 -12.69
C LYS A 87 12.31 0.91 -12.44
N TYR A 88 11.43 0.19 -11.76
CA TYR A 88 10.13 0.67 -11.31
C TYR A 88 10.01 0.57 -9.79
N ILE A 89 9.49 1.61 -9.15
CA ILE A 89 9.01 1.51 -7.76
C ILE A 89 7.50 1.37 -7.78
N PHE A 90 7.00 0.41 -7.02
CA PHE A 90 5.59 0.16 -6.80
C PHE A 90 5.23 0.26 -5.32
N PRO A 91 4.63 1.38 -4.89
CA PRO A 91 3.82 1.43 -3.68
C PRO A 91 2.47 0.74 -3.95
N VAL A 92 2.22 -0.35 -3.23
CA VAL A 92 1.00 -1.15 -3.27
C VAL A 92 0.35 -1.08 -1.88
N HIS A 93 -0.64 -0.22 -1.76
CA HIS A 93 -1.48 -0.14 -0.57
C HIS A 93 -2.61 -1.16 -0.67
N VAL A 94 -2.79 -1.94 0.38
CA VAL A 94 -3.90 -2.91 0.51
C VAL A 94 -4.47 -2.80 1.90
N LYS A 95 -5.74 -2.38 1.99
CA LYS A 95 -6.52 -2.37 3.22
C LYS A 95 -7.83 -3.06 2.94
N VAL A 96 -7.93 -4.34 3.29
CA VAL A 96 -9.12 -5.19 3.07
C VAL A 96 -9.65 -5.80 4.37
N SER A 97 -8.88 -5.70 5.47
CA SER A 97 -9.33 -6.08 6.80
C SER A 97 -8.68 -5.24 7.91
N ASN A 98 -9.14 -5.44 9.15
CA ASN A 98 -8.51 -4.85 10.34
C ASN A 98 -7.21 -5.58 10.75
N ASN A 99 -6.91 -6.75 10.18
CA ASN A 99 -5.72 -7.53 10.48
C ASN A 99 -4.55 -7.11 9.58
N GLY A 100 -3.48 -6.59 10.18
CA GLY A 100 -2.28 -6.17 9.45
C GLY A 100 -1.59 -7.31 8.70
N ILE A 101 -1.63 -8.54 9.23
CA ILE A 101 -1.01 -9.72 8.61
C ILE A 101 -1.74 -10.08 7.32
N GLU A 102 -3.07 -10.16 7.36
CA GLU A 102 -3.89 -10.46 6.18
C GLU A 102 -3.71 -9.40 5.07
N ASN A 103 -3.65 -8.12 5.46
CA ASN A 103 -3.38 -7.04 4.50
C ASN A 103 -1.99 -7.19 3.85
N ASN A 104 -0.97 -7.59 4.62
CA ASN A 104 0.38 -7.85 4.10
C ASN A 104 0.37 -9.02 3.09
N GLU A 105 -0.24 -10.15 3.46
CA GLU A 105 -0.36 -11.31 2.58
C GLU A 105 -1.03 -10.95 1.25
N LYS A 106 -2.11 -10.17 1.30
CA LYS A 106 -2.79 -9.68 0.09
C LYS A 106 -1.97 -8.67 -0.71
N ALA A 107 -1.20 -7.80 -0.05
CA ALA A 107 -0.26 -6.92 -0.73
C ALA A 107 0.85 -7.71 -1.46
N ILE A 108 1.35 -8.79 -0.86
CA ILE A 108 2.33 -9.70 -1.47
C ILE A 108 1.72 -10.41 -2.68
N GLU A 109 0.50 -10.94 -2.57
CA GLU A 109 -0.22 -11.58 -3.69
C GLU A 109 -0.34 -10.63 -4.90
N VAL A 110 -0.84 -9.42 -4.67
CA VAL A 110 -0.98 -8.39 -5.73
C VAL A 110 0.38 -8.02 -6.32
N SER A 111 1.41 -7.86 -5.48
CA SER A 111 2.74 -7.44 -5.92
C SER A 111 3.43 -8.51 -6.77
N LYS A 112 3.24 -9.80 -6.47
CA LYS A 112 3.72 -10.90 -7.32
C LYS A 112 3.10 -10.85 -8.72
N LEU A 113 1.78 -10.62 -8.79
CA LEU A 113 1.09 -10.47 -10.09
C LEU A 113 1.62 -9.28 -10.90
N ILE A 114 2.03 -8.19 -10.24
CA ILE A 114 2.67 -7.05 -10.92
C ILE A 114 4.04 -7.46 -11.46
N ILE A 115 4.87 -8.13 -10.64
CA ILE A 115 6.22 -8.57 -11.04
C ILE A 115 6.17 -9.51 -12.25
N GLU A 116 5.18 -10.40 -12.33
CA GLU A 116 5.00 -11.31 -13.47
C GLU A 116 4.67 -10.60 -14.80
N LYS A 117 4.31 -9.30 -14.76
CA LYS A 117 3.87 -8.52 -15.92
C LYS A 117 4.86 -7.45 -16.36
N ILE A 118 5.97 -7.27 -15.65
CA ILE A 118 7.01 -6.25 -15.91
C ILE A 118 8.36 -6.89 -16.29
#